data_AF-A0A0V8HXR7-F1
#
_entry.id   AF-A0A0V8HXR7-F1
#
_cell.length_a   1.000
_cell.length_b   1.000
_cell.length_c   1.000
_cell.angle_alpha   90.00
_cell.angle_beta   90.00
_cell.angle_gamma   90.00
#
_symmetry.space_group_name_H-M   'P 1'
#
loop_
_entity.id
_entity.type
_entity.pdbx_description
1 polymer ?
#
loop_
_entity_poly.entity_id
_entity_poly.type
_entity_poly.pdbx_seq_one_letter_code
_entity_poly.pdbx_strand_id
1 'polypeptide(L)'
;MTALDDLRAGLPTEQISRPENGSVDEPLCTIVSSDPRIIELCAAIAVGAAVRIIQCTDPETLHTGTTGPVLWGSDMAGLADNDRHRVDVLIGLESAASGLWSLASRFPKTRVALLPSAGQWLGEYLGLWAMRAGHGHTLALGATAGGLGTSTLALLLAHAGTLSGMRSIVIDMDPHSRSLWPRATSRPPTGIGWEELQLSGGRLAAHQLAETMPQLRSTSVLTWSESKEHELIDEQLMIRLLAAARQGFDLVILDTGRYPHPRQTVINQFIDRRVLTANSSAPPHHGEVVLCGEQRARYEASSGAEILGSFPISSRIIKADHRGDLFDCFKSRGLRQSLANLCLLPQVQGQIS
;
A
#
# COMPACT_ATOMS: atom_id res chain seq x y z
N MET A 1 50.62 44.48 -5.89
CA MET A 1 49.69 44.37 -4.73
C MET A 1 48.33 44.84 -5.22
N THR A 2 47.62 44.05 -6.04
CA THR A 2 46.83 42.83 -5.72
C THR A 2 45.73 43.16 -4.70
N ALA A 3 44.46 42.84 -4.85
CA ALA A 3 43.58 42.49 -5.98
C ALA A 3 42.18 42.67 -5.39
N LEU A 4 41.38 43.56 -5.95
CA LEU A 4 39.99 43.83 -5.54
C LEU A 4 39.28 44.47 -6.73
N ASP A 5 39.27 43.78 -7.87
CA ASP A 5 38.54 44.18 -9.09
C ASP A 5 38.53 43.00 -10.07
N ASP A 6 37.62 42.04 -9.89
CA ASP A 6 37.17 41.21 -11.02
C ASP A 6 35.82 40.57 -10.71
N LEU A 7 34.78 41.38 -10.93
CA LEU A 7 33.39 40.96 -11.10
C LEU A 7 32.97 41.37 -12.52
N ARG A 8 32.54 40.38 -13.30
CA ARG A 8 31.70 40.44 -14.51
C ARG A 8 32.36 40.67 -15.87
N ALA A 9 32.42 39.59 -16.65
CA ALA A 9 31.90 39.56 -18.03
C ALA A 9 31.60 38.12 -18.47
N GLY A 10 30.38 37.87 -18.99
CA GLY A 10 30.05 36.66 -19.75
C GLY A 10 28.70 36.00 -19.42
N LEU A 11 27.62 36.44 -20.11
CA LEU A 11 26.45 35.62 -20.47
C LEU A 11 26.56 35.33 -21.99
N PRO A 12 25.81 34.39 -22.61
CA PRO A 12 25.12 33.20 -22.09
C PRO A 12 25.40 31.93 -22.94
N THR A 13 25.31 30.73 -22.35
CA THR A 13 24.99 29.52 -23.14
C THR A 13 24.11 28.60 -22.29
N GLU A 14 22.89 28.41 -22.78
CA GLU A 14 21.89 27.39 -22.45
C GLU A 14 22.15 26.55 -21.20
N GLN A 15 21.48 26.91 -20.11
CA GLN A 15 21.20 25.96 -19.05
C GLN A 15 20.37 24.82 -19.65
N ILE A 16 21.04 23.69 -19.85
CA ILE A 16 20.39 22.40 -20.08
C ILE A 16 19.40 22.20 -18.94
N SER A 17 18.13 22.29 -19.29
CA SER A 17 16.99 22.01 -18.43
C SER A 17 17.20 20.66 -17.75
N ARG A 18 17.33 20.71 -16.43
CA ARG A 18 17.19 19.56 -15.53
C ARG A 18 15.87 18.87 -15.88
N PRO A 19 15.81 17.54 -16.06
CA PRO A 19 14.53 16.89 -16.32
C PRO A 19 13.62 17.19 -15.13
N GLU A 20 12.42 17.67 -15.44
CA GLU A 20 11.33 17.77 -14.49
C GLU A 20 11.13 16.40 -13.85
N ASN A 21 11.59 16.23 -12.60
CA ASN A 21 11.22 15.07 -11.77
C ASN A 21 9.77 15.26 -11.32
N GLY A 22 8.87 15.12 -12.29
CA GLY A 22 7.44 15.34 -12.18
C GLY A 22 6.65 14.36 -13.03
N SER A 23 7.05 13.08 -13.07
CA SER A 23 6.12 12.00 -13.39
C SER A 23 5.82 11.28 -12.09
N VAL A 24 4.65 11.56 -11.50
CA VAL A 24 3.99 10.55 -10.66
C VAL A 24 3.96 9.29 -11.52
N ASP A 25 4.61 8.22 -11.07
CA ASP A 25 4.82 7.01 -11.87
C ASP A 25 3.45 6.41 -12.22
N GLU A 26 2.93 6.76 -13.40
CA GLU A 26 1.60 6.34 -13.82
C GLU A 26 1.62 4.82 -13.94
N PRO A 27 0.66 4.12 -13.33
CA PRO A 27 0.66 2.67 -13.29
C PRO A 27 0.76 2.11 -14.71
N LEU A 28 1.81 1.34 -14.95
CA LEU A 28 2.17 0.76 -16.24
C LEU A 28 1.68 -0.68 -16.42
N CYS A 29 1.08 -1.00 -17.57
CA CYS A 29 0.95 -2.38 -18.04
C CYS A 29 1.71 -2.60 -19.36
N THR A 30 2.14 -3.84 -19.60
CA THR A 30 2.83 -4.23 -20.84
C THR A 30 1.88 -5.03 -21.71
N ILE A 31 1.87 -4.77 -23.02
CA ILE A 31 1.16 -5.59 -24.00
C ILE A 31 2.13 -6.22 -25.00
N VAL A 32 2.03 -7.53 -25.17
CA VAL A 32 2.78 -8.31 -26.16
C VAL A 32 1.82 -8.70 -27.28
N SER A 33 1.76 -7.89 -28.32
CA SER A 33 0.94 -8.14 -29.51
C SER A 33 1.48 -7.33 -30.68
N SER A 34 1.28 -7.86 -31.88
CA SER A 34 1.49 -7.21 -33.16
C SER A 34 0.17 -6.95 -33.91
N ASP A 35 -0.98 -7.44 -33.41
CA ASP A 35 -2.30 -7.17 -33.98
C ASP A 35 -2.77 -5.75 -33.57
N PRO A 36 -2.86 -4.79 -34.53
CA PRO A 36 -3.23 -3.41 -34.21
C PRO A 36 -4.61 -3.30 -33.55
N ARG A 37 -5.54 -4.21 -33.86
CA ARG A 37 -6.90 -4.16 -33.29
C ARG A 37 -6.89 -4.52 -31.80
N ILE A 38 -6.09 -5.52 -31.42
CA ILE A 38 -5.91 -5.89 -30.00
C ILE A 38 -5.25 -4.74 -29.24
N ILE A 39 -4.21 -4.14 -29.83
CA ILE A 39 -3.48 -3.02 -29.22
C ILE A 39 -4.40 -1.82 -29.02
N GLU A 40 -5.17 -1.43 -30.03
CA GLU A 40 -6.09 -0.29 -29.97
C GLU A 40 -7.19 -0.48 -28.91
N LEU A 41 -7.81 -1.67 -28.85
CA LEU A 41 -8.84 -1.97 -27.85
C LEU A 41 -8.27 -1.96 -26.42
N CYS A 42 -7.10 -2.60 -26.22
CA CYS A 42 -6.43 -2.59 -24.92
C CYS A 42 -6.00 -1.18 -24.50
N ALA A 43 -5.49 -0.37 -25.42
CA ALA A 43 -5.11 1.01 -25.14
C ALA A 43 -6.33 1.85 -24.72
N ALA A 44 -7.45 1.73 -25.42
CA ALA A 44 -8.69 2.43 -25.05
C ALA A 44 -9.19 2.03 -23.65
N ILE A 45 -9.13 0.74 -23.32
CA ILE A 45 -9.50 0.23 -21.98
C ILE A 45 -8.54 0.73 -20.90
N ALA A 46 -7.22 0.69 -21.17
CA ALA A 46 -6.18 1.14 -20.24
C ALA A 46 -6.29 2.64 -19.93
N VAL A 47 -6.62 3.48 -20.93
CA VAL A 47 -6.92 4.91 -20.71
C VAL A 47 -8.09 5.09 -19.74
N GLY A 48 -9.17 4.32 -19.90
CA GLY A 48 -10.31 4.35 -18.96
C GLY A 48 -9.94 3.93 -17.53
N ALA A 49 -8.93 3.06 -17.40
CA ALA A 49 -8.38 2.59 -16.13
C ALA A 49 -7.27 3.50 -15.55
N ALA A 50 -6.90 4.60 -16.24
CA ALA A 50 -5.75 5.44 -15.93
C ALA A 50 -4.43 4.63 -15.80
N VAL A 51 -4.25 3.68 -16.72
CA VAL A 51 -3.06 2.83 -16.85
C VAL A 51 -2.36 3.15 -18.14
N ARG A 52 -1.05 3.40 -18.06
CA ARG A 52 -0.21 3.56 -19.23
C ARG A 52 0.11 2.18 -19.81
N ILE A 53 -0.09 2.00 -21.12
CA ILE A 53 0.25 0.77 -21.82
C ILE A 53 1.57 0.93 -22.57
N ILE A 54 2.49 -0.01 -22.42
CA ILE A 54 3.71 -0.12 -23.24
C ILE A 54 3.61 -1.36 -24.10
N GLN A 55 3.75 -1.17 -25.41
CA GLN A 55 3.84 -2.29 -26.35
C GLN A 55 5.24 -2.88 -26.32
N CYS A 56 5.31 -4.20 -26.15
CA CYS A 56 6.50 -5.01 -26.26
C CYS A 56 6.42 -5.82 -27.54
N THR A 57 7.25 -5.45 -28.52
CA THR A 57 7.30 -6.10 -29.83
C THR A 57 8.25 -7.30 -29.84
N ASP A 58 9.19 -7.37 -28.89
CA ASP A 58 10.14 -8.47 -28.74
C ASP A 58 9.97 -9.14 -27.36
N PRO A 59 9.34 -10.32 -27.29
CA PRO A 59 9.15 -11.06 -26.04
C PRO A 59 10.42 -11.31 -25.23
N GLU A 60 11.59 -11.43 -25.86
CA GLU A 60 12.85 -11.68 -25.16
C GLU A 60 13.32 -10.47 -24.33
N THR A 61 12.80 -9.27 -24.64
CA THR A 61 13.05 -8.05 -23.85
C THR A 61 12.17 -7.94 -22.62
N LEU A 62 11.22 -8.86 -22.44
CA LEU A 62 10.27 -8.85 -21.34
C LEU A 62 10.97 -9.36 -20.07
N HIS A 63 11.64 -8.43 -19.38
CA HIS A 63 12.40 -8.74 -18.17
C HIS A 63 11.47 -9.27 -17.06
N THR A 64 11.95 -10.21 -16.25
CA THR A 64 11.27 -10.73 -15.06
C THR A 64 10.95 -9.66 -14.00
N GLY A 65 11.55 -8.47 -14.12
CA GLY A 65 11.27 -7.29 -13.30
C GLY A 65 10.22 -6.33 -13.89
N THR A 66 9.42 -6.72 -14.89
CA THR A 66 8.39 -5.84 -15.47
C THR A 66 7.41 -5.40 -14.38
N THR A 67 7.28 -4.08 -14.21
CA THR A 67 6.31 -3.47 -13.30
C THR A 67 4.93 -3.54 -13.92
N GLY A 68 4.03 -4.28 -13.26
CA GLY A 68 2.61 -4.36 -13.63
C GLY A 68 2.17 -5.60 -14.39
N PRO A 69 0.94 -5.60 -14.93
CA PRO A 69 0.36 -6.75 -15.62
C PRO A 69 0.90 -6.86 -17.04
N VAL A 70 1.14 -8.09 -17.48
CA VAL A 70 1.57 -8.41 -18.84
C VAL A 70 0.42 -9.05 -19.61
N LEU A 71 -0.09 -8.32 -20.59
CA LEU A 71 -1.19 -8.69 -21.48
C LEU A 71 -0.61 -9.32 -22.74
N TRP A 72 -1.04 -10.51 -23.12
CA TRP A 72 -0.57 -11.19 -24.33
C TRP A 72 -1.68 -11.30 -25.35
N GLY A 73 -1.47 -10.72 -26.54
CA GLY A 73 -2.38 -10.88 -27.66
C GLY A 73 -2.34 -12.30 -28.22
N SER A 74 -3.47 -12.79 -28.71
CA SER A 74 -3.62 -14.14 -29.26
C SER A 74 -2.66 -14.44 -30.41
N ASP A 75 -2.22 -13.40 -31.11
CA ASP A 75 -1.28 -13.45 -32.23
C ASP A 75 0.17 -13.78 -31.78
N MET A 76 0.58 -13.31 -30.59
CA MET A 76 1.93 -13.53 -30.07
C MET A 76 1.98 -14.52 -28.89
N ALA A 77 0.86 -14.84 -28.26
CA ALA A 77 0.76 -15.78 -27.15
C ALA A 77 1.34 -17.17 -27.45
N GLY A 78 1.39 -17.56 -28.72
CA GLY A 78 2.04 -18.80 -29.15
C GLY A 78 3.54 -18.86 -28.77
N LEU A 79 4.20 -17.70 -28.78
CA LEU A 79 5.63 -17.50 -28.52
C LEU A 79 5.98 -17.50 -27.02
N ALA A 80 4.98 -17.35 -26.15
CA ALA A 80 5.22 -17.32 -24.71
C ALA A 80 5.68 -18.69 -24.17
N ASP A 81 6.75 -18.64 -23.39
CA ASP A 81 7.26 -19.73 -22.56
C ASP A 81 6.89 -19.46 -21.09
N ASN A 82 6.19 -20.40 -20.45
CA ASN A 82 5.67 -20.30 -19.08
C ASN A 82 6.74 -20.04 -18.02
N ASP A 83 7.94 -20.60 -18.22
CA ASP A 83 9.00 -20.51 -17.23
C ASP A 83 9.77 -19.19 -17.34
N ARG A 84 9.66 -18.50 -18.49
CA ARG A 84 10.41 -17.28 -18.80
C ARG A 84 9.54 -16.03 -18.85
N HIS A 85 8.29 -16.16 -19.27
CA HIS A 85 7.42 -15.04 -19.54
C HIS A 85 6.25 -15.01 -18.57
N ARG A 86 6.01 -13.83 -17.99
CA ARG A 86 4.80 -13.57 -17.22
C ARG A 86 3.63 -13.36 -18.17
N VAL A 87 2.54 -14.09 -17.95
CA VAL A 87 1.30 -14.01 -18.73
C VAL A 87 0.13 -13.80 -17.77
N ASP A 88 -0.17 -12.55 -17.42
CA ASP A 88 -1.24 -12.27 -16.46
C ASP A 88 -2.63 -12.39 -17.11
N VAL A 89 -2.75 -11.92 -18.35
CA VAL A 89 -4.00 -11.96 -19.13
C VAL A 89 -3.70 -12.27 -20.60
N LEU A 90 -4.41 -13.25 -21.16
CA LEU A 90 -4.47 -13.52 -22.58
C LEU A 90 -5.63 -12.77 -23.20
N ILE A 91 -5.35 -12.00 -24.25
CA ILE A 91 -6.29 -11.16 -24.96
C ILE A 91 -6.51 -11.71 -26.36
N GLY A 92 -7.76 -11.81 -26.79
CA GLY A 92 -8.06 -12.09 -28.19
C GLY A 92 -9.35 -11.43 -28.62
N LEU A 93 -9.57 -11.42 -29.93
CA LEU A 93 -10.83 -10.96 -30.50
C LEU A 93 -11.87 -12.09 -30.43
N GLU A 94 -13.14 -11.74 -30.27
CA GLU A 94 -14.25 -12.71 -30.26
C GLU A 94 -14.27 -13.64 -31.48
N SER A 95 -13.87 -13.13 -32.65
CA SER A 95 -13.74 -13.90 -33.88
C SER A 95 -12.73 -15.06 -33.80
N ALA A 96 -11.83 -15.03 -32.82
CA ALA A 96 -10.77 -16.02 -32.61
C ALA A 96 -10.89 -16.77 -31.27
N ALA A 97 -12.07 -16.79 -30.66
CA ALA A 97 -12.28 -17.31 -29.31
C ALA A 97 -11.78 -18.75 -29.09
N SER A 98 -12.07 -19.66 -30.03
CA SER A 98 -11.67 -21.07 -29.91
C SER A 98 -10.14 -21.24 -29.85
N GLY A 99 -9.40 -20.44 -30.62
CA GLY A 99 -7.94 -20.45 -30.62
C GLY A 99 -7.36 -19.93 -29.30
N LEU A 100 -7.97 -18.87 -28.74
CA LEU A 100 -7.55 -18.29 -27.47
C LEU A 100 -7.72 -19.26 -26.29
N TRP A 101 -8.84 -19.99 -26.22
CA TRP A 101 -9.07 -20.98 -25.16
C TRP A 101 -8.10 -22.16 -25.25
N SER A 102 -7.78 -22.61 -26.46
CA SER A 102 -6.74 -23.63 -26.66
C SER A 102 -5.37 -23.13 -26.19
N LEU A 103 -5.00 -21.89 -26.52
CA LEU A 103 -3.78 -21.27 -26.03
C LEU A 103 -3.76 -21.14 -24.50
N ALA A 104 -4.86 -20.69 -23.89
CA ALA A 104 -4.97 -20.50 -22.45
C ALA A 104 -4.77 -21.79 -21.64
N SER A 105 -5.08 -22.96 -22.21
CA SER A 105 -4.81 -24.26 -21.57
C SER A 105 -3.32 -24.50 -21.25
N ARG A 106 -2.43 -23.80 -21.97
CA ARG A 106 -0.98 -23.84 -21.71
C ARG A 106 -0.58 -23.02 -20.48
N PHE A 107 -1.42 -22.11 -19.99
CA PHE A 107 -1.10 -21.15 -18.94
C PHE A 107 -2.07 -21.25 -17.74
N PRO A 108 -1.82 -22.12 -16.75
CA PRO A 108 -2.80 -22.46 -15.71
C PRO A 108 -3.25 -21.31 -14.79
N LYS A 109 -2.50 -20.21 -14.73
CA LYS A 109 -2.78 -19.06 -13.84
C LYS A 109 -3.27 -17.82 -14.59
N THR A 110 -3.40 -17.92 -15.91
CA THR A 110 -3.68 -16.79 -16.78
C THR A 110 -5.18 -16.57 -16.93
N ARG A 111 -5.58 -15.30 -16.91
CA ARG A 111 -6.96 -14.90 -17.19
C ARG A 111 -7.16 -14.74 -18.69
N VAL A 112 -8.38 -14.87 -19.18
CA VAL A 112 -8.70 -14.72 -20.61
C VAL A 112 -9.69 -13.57 -20.80
N ALA A 113 -9.41 -12.66 -21.72
CA ALA A 113 -10.29 -11.57 -22.11
C ALA A 113 -10.58 -11.61 -23.63
N LEU A 114 -11.83 -11.84 -23.99
CA LEU A 114 -12.31 -11.74 -25.37
C LEU A 114 -12.89 -10.34 -25.60
N LEU A 115 -12.26 -9.57 -26.48
CA LEU A 115 -12.68 -8.19 -26.77
C LEU A 115 -13.61 -8.13 -27.99
N PRO A 116 -14.62 -7.25 -27.97
CA PRO A 116 -14.86 -6.19 -26.96
C PRO A 116 -15.62 -6.61 -25.69
N SER A 117 -16.29 -7.76 -25.64
CA SER A 117 -17.20 -8.12 -24.52
C SER A 117 -16.55 -8.10 -23.12
N ALA A 118 -15.28 -8.52 -23.00
CA ALA A 118 -14.54 -8.52 -21.75
C ALA A 118 -13.88 -7.16 -21.41
N GLY A 119 -14.18 -6.10 -22.16
CA GLY A 119 -13.53 -4.80 -22.02
C GLY A 119 -13.75 -4.15 -20.65
N GLN A 120 -14.98 -4.22 -20.11
CA GLN A 120 -15.28 -3.73 -18.76
C GLN A 120 -14.46 -4.48 -17.71
N TRP A 121 -14.45 -5.81 -17.77
CA TRP A 121 -13.68 -6.64 -16.85
C TRP A 121 -12.17 -6.35 -16.92
N LEU A 122 -11.62 -6.16 -18.12
CA LEU A 122 -10.21 -5.82 -18.29
C LEU A 122 -9.90 -4.43 -17.71
N GLY A 123 -10.80 -3.46 -17.90
CA GLY A 123 -10.69 -2.13 -17.31
C GLY A 123 -10.73 -2.17 -15.77
N GLU A 124 -11.63 -2.96 -15.19
CA GLU A 124 -11.70 -3.19 -13.75
C GLU A 124 -10.44 -3.87 -13.22
N TYR A 125 -9.92 -4.88 -13.94
CA TYR A 125 -8.68 -5.57 -13.60
C TYR A 125 -7.47 -4.63 -13.59
N LEU A 126 -7.30 -3.84 -14.66
CA LEU A 126 -6.22 -2.86 -14.78
C LEU A 126 -6.36 -1.74 -13.75
N GLY A 127 -7.58 -1.23 -13.54
CA GLY A 127 -7.87 -0.20 -12.56
C GLY A 127 -7.58 -0.66 -11.13
N LEU A 128 -8.00 -1.88 -10.76
CA LEU A 128 -7.68 -2.47 -9.46
C LEU A 128 -6.18 -2.67 -9.28
N TRP A 129 -5.47 -3.06 -10.33
CA TRP A 129 -4.02 -3.17 -10.27
C TRP A 129 -3.37 -1.79 -10.08
N ALA A 130 -3.76 -0.78 -10.87
CA ALA A 130 -3.29 0.60 -10.78
C ALA A 130 -3.49 1.21 -9.39
N MET A 131 -4.65 0.94 -8.80
CA MET A 131 -4.99 1.35 -7.43
C MET A 131 -4.05 0.73 -6.40
N ARG A 132 -3.49 -0.47 -6.65
CA ARG A 132 -2.50 -1.13 -5.80
C ARG A 132 -1.07 -0.72 -6.12
N ALA A 133 -0.78 -0.33 -7.36
CA ALA A 133 0.55 0.04 -7.80
C ALA A 133 1.11 1.32 -7.15
N GLY A 134 0.31 2.06 -6.35
CA GLY A 134 0.81 3.15 -5.52
C GLY A 134 2.04 2.74 -4.70
N HIS A 135 2.98 3.68 -4.54
CA HIS A 135 4.29 3.44 -3.92
C HIS A 135 4.24 3.25 -2.40
N GLY A 136 3.11 3.57 -1.75
CA GLY A 136 2.96 3.46 -0.31
C GLY A 136 3.03 2.03 0.21
N HIS A 137 3.98 1.75 1.10
CA HIS A 137 4.05 0.48 1.81
C HIS A 137 2.88 0.36 2.78
N THR A 138 2.03 -0.65 2.59
CA THR A 138 0.82 -0.87 3.37
C THR A 138 0.97 -2.05 4.32
N LEU A 139 1.02 -1.77 5.62
CA LEU A 139 1.13 -2.75 6.69
C LEU A 139 -0.20 -2.87 7.44
N ALA A 140 -0.82 -4.04 7.43
CA ALA A 140 -1.98 -4.33 8.27
C ALA A 140 -1.58 -4.95 9.60
N LEU A 141 -2.12 -4.39 10.68
CA LEU A 141 -1.97 -4.89 12.04
C LEU A 141 -3.31 -5.42 12.54
N GLY A 142 -3.34 -6.70 12.92
CA GLY A 142 -4.53 -7.36 13.46
C GLY A 142 -4.28 -7.92 14.85
N ALA A 143 -5.27 -7.82 15.72
CA ALA A 143 -5.19 -8.33 17.09
C ALA A 143 -5.84 -9.71 17.21
N THR A 144 -5.13 -10.68 17.78
CA THR A 144 -5.74 -11.99 18.10
C THR A 144 -6.64 -11.93 19.35
N ALA A 145 -6.46 -10.91 20.19
CA ALA A 145 -7.26 -10.63 21.37
C ALA A 145 -7.34 -9.11 21.63
N GLY A 146 -8.34 -8.70 22.42
CA GLY A 146 -8.45 -7.31 22.87
C GLY A 146 -7.34 -6.92 23.84
N GLY A 147 -6.95 -5.64 23.85
CA GLY A 147 -6.02 -5.08 24.83
C GLY A 147 -4.54 -5.43 24.63
N LEU A 148 -4.16 -6.01 23.48
CA LEU A 148 -2.77 -6.35 23.16
C LEU A 148 -1.89 -5.13 22.82
N GLY A 149 -2.47 -3.94 22.69
CA GLY A 149 -1.74 -2.72 22.31
C GLY A 149 -1.50 -2.59 20.80
N THR A 150 -2.29 -3.27 19.97
CA THR A 150 -2.23 -3.21 18.50
C THR A 150 -2.36 -1.78 17.98
N SER A 151 -3.37 -1.04 18.43
CA SER A 151 -3.57 0.38 18.09
C SER A 151 -2.43 1.28 18.56
N THR A 152 -1.87 0.99 19.74
CA THR A 152 -0.68 1.69 20.26
C THR A 152 0.53 1.42 19.36
N LEU A 153 0.77 0.17 18.97
CA LEU A 153 1.83 -0.21 18.04
C LEU A 153 1.63 0.44 16.66
N ALA A 154 0.39 0.47 16.15
CA ALA A 154 0.03 1.09 14.88
C ALA A 154 0.38 2.58 14.85
N LEU A 155 -0.04 3.34 15.87
CA LEU A 155 0.31 4.75 16.04
C LEU A 155 1.82 4.98 16.12
N LEU A 156 2.52 4.17 16.91
CA LEU A 156 3.96 4.29 17.05
C LEU A 156 4.70 3.95 15.75
N LEU A 157 4.27 2.96 14.97
CA LEU A 157 4.87 2.63 13.68
C LEU A 157 4.63 3.72 12.64
N ALA A 158 3.41 4.27 12.54
CA ALA A 158 3.14 5.40 11.66
C ALA A 158 4.00 6.63 12.04
N HIS A 159 4.16 6.89 13.34
CA HIS A 159 5.03 7.98 13.80
C HIS A 159 6.51 7.69 13.57
N ALA A 160 6.98 6.45 13.75
CA ALA A 160 8.34 6.05 13.40
C ALA A 160 8.63 6.25 11.91
N GLY A 161 7.65 5.96 11.04
CA GLY A 161 7.74 6.25 9.62
C GLY A 161 7.91 7.74 9.34
N THR A 162 7.09 8.56 10.00
CA THR A 162 7.16 10.03 9.93
C THR A 162 8.54 10.55 10.34
N LEU A 163 9.08 10.05 11.46
CA LEU A 163 10.42 10.41 11.93
C LEU A 163 11.54 9.92 11.01
N SER A 164 11.28 8.90 10.19
CA SER A 164 12.20 8.40 9.16
C SER A 164 12.06 9.15 7.83
N GLY A 165 11.27 10.22 7.77
CA GLY A 165 11.08 11.05 6.58
C GLY A 165 9.97 10.57 5.63
N MET A 166 9.20 9.55 5.98
CA MET A 166 8.07 9.06 5.19
C MET A 166 6.79 9.84 5.49
N ARG A 167 6.03 10.20 4.47
CA ARG A 167 4.65 10.66 4.64
C ARG A 167 3.79 9.48 5.11
N SER A 168 3.45 9.46 6.39
CA SER A 168 2.82 8.29 7.03
C SER A 168 1.38 8.57 7.46
N ILE A 169 0.53 7.57 7.30
CA ILE A 169 -0.85 7.56 7.79
C ILE A 169 -1.12 6.27 8.59
N VAL A 170 -1.92 6.39 9.66
CA VAL A 170 -2.61 5.25 10.26
C VAL A 170 -4.12 5.37 10.01
N ILE A 171 -4.74 4.27 9.58
CA ILE A 171 -6.16 4.17 9.28
C ILE A 171 -6.77 3.16 10.25
N ASP A 172 -7.71 3.61 11.08
CA ASP A 172 -8.53 2.77 11.95
C ASP A 172 -9.62 2.09 11.14
N MET A 173 -9.50 0.79 10.91
CA MET A 173 -10.46 0.02 10.12
C MET A 173 -11.54 -0.63 11.00
N ASP A 174 -11.49 -0.48 12.32
CA ASP A 174 -12.50 -1.02 13.23
C ASP A 174 -13.57 0.04 13.54
N PRO A 175 -14.80 -0.07 13.01
CA PRO A 175 -15.88 0.90 13.25
C PRO A 175 -16.31 1.01 14.73
N HIS A 176 -15.87 0.08 15.58
CA HIS A 176 -16.11 0.12 17.01
C HIS A 176 -14.91 0.66 17.79
N SER A 177 -13.77 0.90 17.14
CA SER A 177 -12.61 1.55 17.74
C SER A 177 -12.77 3.06 17.72
N ARG A 178 -12.47 3.67 18.86
CA ARG A 178 -12.35 5.13 19.03
C ARG A 178 -10.98 5.49 19.61
N SER A 179 -10.02 4.60 19.41
CA SER A 179 -8.88 4.54 20.31
C SER A 179 -7.70 5.38 19.86
N LEU A 180 -7.63 5.81 18.60
CA LEU A 180 -6.39 6.41 18.10
C LEU A 180 -6.12 7.81 18.68
N TRP A 181 -7.07 8.74 18.59
CA TRP A 181 -6.84 10.11 19.05
C TRP A 181 -6.57 10.23 20.55
N PRO A 182 -7.40 9.64 21.45
CA PRO A 182 -7.19 9.77 22.89
C PRO A 182 -5.82 9.28 23.37
N ARG A 183 -5.19 8.34 22.65
CA ARG A 183 -3.84 7.85 22.94
C ARG A 183 -2.75 8.85 22.54
N ALA A 184 -2.96 9.56 21.44
CA ALA A 184 -1.97 10.43 20.83
C ALA A 184 -2.04 11.89 21.31
N THR A 185 -3.24 12.40 21.57
CA THR A 185 -3.50 13.79 22.00
C THR A 185 -4.88 13.94 22.65
N SER A 186 -5.00 14.81 23.66
CA SER A 186 -6.30 15.23 24.23
C SER A 186 -7.03 16.28 23.39
N ARG A 187 -6.35 16.86 22.40
CA ARG A 187 -6.88 17.86 21.48
C ARG A 187 -6.58 17.41 20.05
N PRO A 188 -7.44 16.57 19.45
CA PRO A 188 -7.22 16.10 18.09
C PRO A 188 -7.23 17.29 17.11
N PRO A 189 -6.33 17.31 16.12
CA PRO A 189 -6.37 18.28 15.03
C PRO A 189 -7.70 18.22 14.26
N THR A 190 -8.12 19.34 13.70
CA THR A 190 -9.26 19.39 12.77
C THR A 190 -8.88 18.75 11.43
N GLY A 191 -9.81 18.05 10.80
CA GLY A 191 -9.65 17.42 9.49
C GLY A 191 -10.83 16.52 9.19
N ILE A 192 -10.73 15.73 8.12
CA ILE A 192 -11.77 14.74 7.77
C ILE A 192 -11.59 13.44 8.55
N GLY A 193 -12.70 12.86 9.01
CA GLY A 193 -12.81 11.52 9.58
C GLY A 193 -13.50 10.54 8.63
N TRP A 194 -13.88 9.37 9.15
CA TRP A 194 -14.62 8.37 8.38
C TRP A 194 -16.01 8.85 7.98
N GLU A 195 -16.64 9.66 8.81
CA GLU A 195 -17.99 10.18 8.63
C GLU A 195 -18.07 11.11 7.43
N GLU A 196 -17.12 12.04 7.28
CA GLU A 196 -17.05 12.91 6.12
C GLU A 196 -16.73 12.11 4.85
N LEU A 197 -15.87 11.09 4.94
CA LEU A 197 -15.57 10.21 3.81
C LEU A 197 -16.78 9.36 3.38
N GLN A 198 -17.61 8.90 4.31
CA GLN A 198 -18.85 8.18 4.00
C GLN A 198 -19.86 9.05 3.25
N LEU A 199 -19.88 10.35 3.51
CA LEU A 199 -20.71 11.32 2.79
C LEU A 199 -20.10 11.71 1.43
N SER A 200 -18.81 11.44 1.21
CA SER A 200 -18.13 11.76 -0.04
C SER A 200 -18.47 10.76 -1.16
N GLY A 201 -19.26 11.21 -2.13
CA GLY A 201 -19.51 10.47 -3.36
C GLY A 201 -18.36 10.62 -4.37
N GLY A 202 -18.09 9.58 -5.16
CA GLY A 202 -17.20 9.69 -6.33
C GLY A 202 -15.72 9.35 -6.09
N ARG A 203 -14.82 9.81 -6.96
CA ARG A 203 -13.39 9.48 -6.86
C ARG A 203 -12.73 10.23 -5.69
N LEU A 204 -11.85 9.55 -4.96
CA LEU A 204 -11.04 10.14 -3.90
C LEU A 204 -9.64 10.37 -4.44
N ALA A 205 -9.26 11.63 -4.65
CA ALA A 205 -7.95 11.97 -5.19
C ALA A 205 -6.87 11.88 -4.10
N ALA A 206 -5.72 11.27 -4.42
CA ALA A 206 -4.64 11.03 -3.47
C ALA A 206 -4.10 12.32 -2.80
N HIS A 207 -3.90 13.38 -3.59
CA HIS A 207 -3.44 14.68 -3.06
C HIS A 207 -4.46 15.30 -2.09
N GLN A 208 -5.75 15.28 -2.44
CA GLN A 208 -6.81 15.81 -1.58
C GLN A 208 -6.90 15.02 -0.28
N LEU A 209 -6.81 13.69 -0.37
CA LEU A 209 -6.77 12.85 0.82
C LEU A 209 -5.61 13.26 1.73
N ALA A 210 -4.39 13.36 1.18
CA ALA A 210 -3.21 13.61 1.97
C ALA A 210 -3.13 15.04 2.56
N GLU A 211 -3.81 16.01 1.96
CA GLU A 211 -3.88 17.41 2.44
C GLU A 211 -5.00 17.63 3.47
N THR A 212 -6.08 16.85 3.41
CA THR A 212 -7.25 17.02 4.30
C THR A 212 -7.18 16.20 5.58
N MET A 213 -6.24 15.25 5.66
CA MET A 213 -6.08 14.40 6.83
C MET A 213 -5.63 15.20 8.07
N PRO A 214 -6.28 14.98 9.22
CA PRO A 214 -5.80 15.53 10.48
C PRO A 214 -4.45 14.93 10.86
N GLN A 215 -3.51 15.79 11.25
CA GLN A 215 -2.11 15.44 11.48
C GLN A 215 -1.61 15.88 12.85
N LEU A 216 -0.97 14.96 13.56
CA LEU A 216 -0.24 15.25 14.80
C LEU A 216 1.25 15.00 14.57
N ARG A 217 2.08 16.04 14.73
CA ARG A 217 3.54 15.95 14.47
C ARG A 217 3.85 15.36 13.09
N SER A 218 3.11 15.81 12.08
CA SER A 218 3.19 15.36 10.68
C SER A 218 2.80 13.90 10.43
N THR A 219 2.31 13.17 11.43
CA THR A 219 1.72 11.84 11.27
C THR A 219 0.22 11.98 11.05
N SER A 220 -0.28 11.47 9.93
CA SER A 220 -1.71 11.50 9.60
C SER A 220 -2.46 10.38 10.31
N VAL A 221 -3.69 10.65 10.75
CA VAL A 221 -4.53 9.65 11.42
C VAL A 221 -5.95 9.76 10.87
N LEU A 222 -6.49 8.66 10.36
CA LEU A 222 -7.89 8.50 10.02
C LEU A 222 -8.54 7.57 11.05
N THR A 223 -9.52 8.06 11.80
CA THR A 223 -10.23 7.28 12.83
C THR A 223 -11.68 7.78 12.95
N TRP A 224 -12.50 7.05 13.69
CA TRP A 224 -13.92 7.33 13.87
C TRP A 224 -14.16 8.43 14.90
N SER A 225 -15.22 9.22 14.71
CA SER A 225 -15.67 10.19 15.71
C SER A 225 -16.33 9.48 16.91
N GLU A 226 -16.46 10.21 18.02
CA GLU A 226 -17.13 9.69 19.22
C GLU A 226 -18.66 9.56 19.05
N SER A 227 -19.24 10.12 17.99
CA SER A 227 -20.63 10.58 17.98
C SER A 227 -21.66 9.57 17.47
N LYS A 228 -21.27 8.45 16.85
CA LYS A 228 -22.23 7.48 16.27
C LYS A 228 -21.78 6.02 16.46
N GLU A 229 -22.76 5.12 16.49
CA GLU A 229 -22.51 3.69 16.21
C GLU A 229 -22.42 3.54 14.70
N HIS A 230 -21.35 2.92 14.22
CA HIS A 230 -21.07 2.81 12.80
C HIS A 230 -21.30 1.38 12.32
N GLU A 231 -22.01 1.25 11.20
CA GLU A 231 -22.15 0.00 10.47
C GLU A 231 -20.83 -0.39 9.78
N LEU A 232 -20.80 -1.57 9.18
CA LEU A 232 -19.68 -2.06 8.39
C LEU A 232 -19.27 -1.03 7.31
N ILE A 233 -17.96 -0.77 7.21
CA ILE A 233 -17.41 0.11 6.18
C ILE A 233 -17.88 -0.37 4.79
N ASP A 234 -18.40 0.56 3.99
CA ASP A 234 -18.73 0.31 2.59
C ASP A 234 -17.50 -0.15 1.81
N GLU A 235 -17.66 -1.24 1.06
CA GLU A 235 -16.54 -1.88 0.36
C GLU A 235 -15.94 -0.96 -0.70
N GLN A 236 -16.79 -0.24 -1.44
CA GLN A 236 -16.34 0.64 -2.51
C GLN A 236 -15.62 1.88 -1.96
N LEU A 237 -16.06 2.40 -0.82
CA LEU A 237 -15.34 3.44 -0.09
C LEU A 237 -13.97 2.94 0.38
N MET A 238 -13.90 1.75 0.97
CA MET A 238 -12.64 1.15 1.41
C MET A 238 -11.64 1.00 0.26
N ILE A 239 -12.10 0.47 -0.88
CA ILE A 239 -11.28 0.33 -2.09
C ILE A 239 -10.75 1.69 -2.56
N ARG A 240 -11.61 2.71 -2.66
CA ARG A 240 -11.20 4.08 -3.05
C ARG A 240 -10.20 4.69 -2.07
N LEU A 241 -10.45 4.53 -0.76
CA LEU A 241 -9.60 5.05 0.30
C LEU A 241 -8.22 4.44 0.29
N LEU A 242 -8.13 3.10 0.27
CA LEU A 242 -6.84 2.40 0.32
C LEU A 242 -6.00 2.69 -0.93
N ALA A 243 -6.63 2.81 -2.10
CA ALA A 243 -5.96 3.24 -3.32
C ALA A 243 -5.39 4.66 -3.22
N ALA A 244 -6.23 5.61 -2.81
CA ALA A 244 -5.81 7.00 -2.63
C ALA A 244 -4.73 7.13 -1.54
N ALA A 245 -4.81 6.32 -0.47
CA ALA A 245 -3.80 6.28 0.59
C ALA A 245 -2.45 5.78 0.08
N ARG A 246 -2.43 4.67 -0.68
CA ARG A 246 -1.19 4.13 -1.30
C ARG A 246 -0.54 5.06 -2.31
N GLN A 247 -1.31 5.93 -2.94
CA GLN A 247 -0.81 6.95 -3.87
C GLN A 247 -0.39 8.24 -3.15
N GLY A 248 -1.00 8.55 -1.99
CA GLY A 248 -0.80 9.80 -1.27
C GLY A 248 0.24 9.74 -0.14
N PHE A 249 0.58 8.53 0.32
CA PHE A 249 1.44 8.29 1.48
C PHE A 249 2.52 7.26 1.16
N ASP A 250 3.69 7.39 1.77
CA ASP A 250 4.80 6.45 1.65
C ASP A 250 4.62 5.23 2.58
N LEU A 251 3.93 5.43 3.70
CA LEU A 251 3.61 4.39 4.68
C LEU A 251 2.14 4.47 5.09
N VAL A 252 1.41 3.38 4.88
CA VAL A 252 0.01 3.21 5.27
C VAL A 252 -0.08 2.11 6.31
N ILE A 253 -0.41 2.46 7.56
CA ILE A 253 -0.67 1.50 8.63
C ILE A 253 -2.17 1.28 8.74
N LEU A 254 -2.63 0.05 8.56
CA LEU A 254 -4.03 -0.32 8.80
C LEU A 254 -4.15 -0.93 10.19
N ASP A 255 -4.82 -0.26 11.12
CA ASP A 255 -5.26 -0.85 12.37
C ASP A 255 -6.56 -1.59 12.10
N THR A 256 -6.48 -2.91 11.94
CA THR A 256 -7.63 -3.74 11.57
C THR A 256 -8.51 -4.16 12.75
N GLY A 257 -8.14 -3.76 13.97
CA GLY A 257 -8.80 -4.23 15.18
C GLY A 257 -8.68 -5.75 15.31
N ARG A 258 -9.80 -6.44 15.53
CA ARG A 258 -9.82 -7.90 15.73
C ARG A 258 -9.58 -8.66 14.43
N TYR A 259 -8.68 -9.65 14.47
CA TYR A 259 -8.49 -10.61 13.38
C TYR A 259 -9.37 -11.87 13.54
N PRO A 260 -9.98 -12.40 12.47
CA PRO A 260 -10.03 -11.84 11.10
C PRO A 260 -10.96 -10.63 11.00
N HIS A 261 -10.59 -9.67 10.16
CA HIS A 261 -11.41 -8.49 9.90
C HIS A 261 -12.57 -8.85 8.94
N PRO A 262 -13.80 -8.31 9.10
CA PRO A 262 -14.94 -8.61 8.21
C PRO A 262 -14.69 -8.32 6.72
N ARG A 263 -13.84 -7.34 6.40
CA ARG A 263 -13.42 -6.98 5.02
C ARG A 263 -12.03 -7.50 4.66
N GLN A 264 -11.61 -8.64 5.22
CA GLN A 264 -10.25 -9.18 4.99
C GLN A 264 -9.91 -9.36 3.51
N THR A 265 -10.88 -9.79 2.68
CA THR A 265 -10.66 -9.99 1.24
C THR A 265 -10.26 -8.70 0.53
N VAL A 266 -10.84 -7.56 0.90
CA VAL A 266 -10.50 -6.24 0.35
C VAL A 266 -9.15 -5.79 0.88
N ILE A 267 -8.93 -5.89 2.20
CA ILE A 267 -7.65 -5.52 2.82
C ILE A 267 -6.48 -6.27 2.18
N ASN A 268 -6.63 -7.58 1.95
CA ASN A 268 -5.62 -8.44 1.32
C ASN A 268 -5.21 -7.98 -0.09
N GLN A 269 -6.02 -7.17 -0.75
CA GLN A 269 -5.71 -6.64 -2.07
C GLN A 269 -4.74 -5.46 -2.01
N PHE A 270 -4.67 -4.74 -0.89
CA PHE A 270 -3.92 -3.48 -0.76
C PHE A 270 -2.73 -3.57 0.18
N ILE A 271 -2.62 -4.63 0.99
CA ILE A 271 -1.51 -4.80 1.93
C ILE A 271 -0.29 -5.40 1.22
N ASP A 272 0.88 -4.89 1.57
CA ASP A 272 2.16 -5.52 1.22
C ASP A 272 2.55 -6.54 2.30
N ARG A 273 2.12 -6.31 3.54
CA ARG A 273 2.44 -7.15 4.69
C ARG A 273 1.31 -7.14 5.72
N ARG A 274 1.11 -8.27 6.41
CA ARG A 274 0.17 -8.39 7.51
C ARG A 274 0.85 -9.02 8.71
N VAL A 275 0.67 -8.39 9.86
CA VAL A 275 1.26 -8.80 11.11
C VAL A 275 0.18 -8.88 12.17
N LEU A 276 0.18 -9.98 12.91
CA LEU A 276 -0.73 -10.19 14.03
C LEU A 276 -0.03 -9.85 15.34
N THR A 277 -0.68 -9.07 16.19
CA THR A 277 -0.27 -8.96 17.59
C THR A 277 -0.92 -10.08 18.38
N ALA A 278 -0.14 -10.80 19.18
CA ALA A 278 -0.61 -11.89 20.01
C ALA A 278 0.05 -11.86 21.40
N ASN A 279 -0.56 -12.51 22.37
CA ASN A 279 0.12 -12.82 23.63
C ASN A 279 1.09 -13.99 23.43
N SER A 280 2.10 -14.13 24.31
CA SER A 280 3.06 -15.23 24.21
C SER A 280 2.47 -16.61 24.52
N SER A 281 1.32 -16.67 25.19
CA SER A 281 0.66 -17.91 25.60
C SER A 281 -0.16 -18.59 24.50
N ALA A 282 -0.60 -17.85 23.49
CA ALA A 282 -1.50 -18.33 22.44
C ALA A 282 -1.20 -17.62 21.10
N PRO A 283 -0.02 -17.83 20.50
CA PRO A 283 0.26 -17.32 19.17
C PRO A 283 -0.63 -18.03 18.12
N PRO A 284 -0.98 -17.35 17.02
CA PRO A 284 -1.68 -17.99 15.91
C PRO A 284 -0.82 -19.10 15.27
N HIS A 285 -1.46 -19.98 14.50
CA HIS A 285 -0.80 -21.14 13.88
C HIS A 285 -0.01 -20.82 12.61
N HIS A 286 -0.24 -19.65 11.99
CA HIS A 286 0.41 -19.22 10.75
C HIS A 286 0.50 -17.69 10.68
N GLY A 287 1.35 -17.19 9.77
CA GLY A 287 1.54 -15.77 9.52
C GLY A 287 2.59 -15.14 10.43
N GLU A 288 2.81 -13.84 10.24
CA GLU A 288 3.81 -13.09 10.99
C GLU A 288 3.23 -12.50 12.27
N VAL A 289 3.99 -12.60 13.36
CA VAL A 289 3.50 -12.30 14.70
C VAL A 289 4.45 -11.39 15.47
N VAL A 290 3.89 -10.35 16.09
CA VAL A 290 4.55 -9.57 17.14
C VAL A 290 3.95 -9.95 18.48
N LEU A 291 4.80 -10.38 19.41
CA LEU A 291 4.37 -10.74 20.75
C LEU A 291 4.22 -9.48 21.62
N CYS A 292 3.06 -9.32 22.25
CA CYS A 292 2.74 -8.20 23.13
C CYS A 292 2.54 -8.69 24.57
N GLY A 293 3.05 -7.93 25.55
CA GLY A 293 2.92 -8.24 26.98
C GLY A 293 4.16 -8.89 27.62
N GLU A 294 4.04 -9.33 28.87
CA GLU A 294 5.14 -9.99 29.60
C GLU A 294 5.46 -11.35 28.98
N GLN A 295 6.73 -11.56 28.61
CA GLN A 295 7.20 -12.88 28.19
C GLN A 295 7.19 -13.84 29.37
N ARG A 296 6.17 -14.71 29.45
CA ARG A 296 6.19 -15.86 30.35
C ARG A 296 6.54 -17.12 29.56
N ALA A 297 7.74 -17.61 29.85
CA ALA A 297 8.34 -18.90 29.45
C ALA A 297 8.40 -19.18 27.94
N ARG A 298 9.51 -19.82 27.54
CA ARG A 298 9.79 -20.23 26.16
C ARG A 298 8.68 -21.19 25.70
N TYR A 299 7.86 -20.74 24.76
CA TYR A 299 7.02 -21.65 23.98
C TYR A 299 7.94 -22.39 22.99
N GLU A 300 8.02 -23.72 23.12
CA GLU A 300 8.68 -24.55 22.12
C GLU A 300 7.80 -24.67 20.88
N ALA A 301 8.39 -24.28 19.75
CA ALA A 301 7.74 -24.10 18.48
C ALA A 301 7.05 -25.38 17.98
N SER A 302 5.72 -25.37 18.03
CA SER A 302 4.87 -26.20 17.16
C SER A 302 3.95 -25.34 16.28
N SER A 303 4.18 -24.01 16.24
CA SER A 303 3.41 -23.08 15.41
C SER A 303 4.16 -22.79 14.11
N GLY A 304 3.46 -22.86 12.97
CA GLY A 304 3.94 -22.39 11.67
C GLY A 304 3.92 -20.86 11.51
N ALA A 305 3.73 -20.12 12.61
CA ALA A 305 3.82 -18.67 12.62
C ALA A 305 5.27 -18.18 12.81
N GLU A 306 5.63 -17.12 12.10
CA GLU A 306 6.92 -16.46 12.20
C GLU A 306 6.86 -15.39 13.29
N ILE A 307 7.65 -15.54 14.36
CA ILE A 307 7.72 -14.56 15.44
C ILE A 307 8.77 -13.50 15.07
N LEU A 308 8.30 -12.31 14.71
CA LEU A 308 9.17 -11.18 14.32
C LEU A 308 9.90 -10.54 15.50
N GLY A 309 9.33 -10.66 16.70
CA GLY A 309 9.87 -10.08 17.91
C GLY A 309 8.79 -9.77 18.94
N SER A 310 9.13 -8.91 19.91
CA SER A 310 8.21 -8.47 20.94
C SER A 310 8.07 -6.94 20.98
N PHE A 311 6.83 -6.49 21.14
CA PHE A 311 6.52 -5.10 21.42
C PHE A 311 6.33 -4.91 22.93
N PRO A 312 7.18 -4.09 23.59
CA PRO A 312 7.16 -3.97 25.04
C PRO A 312 5.97 -3.13 25.51
N ILE A 313 5.11 -3.71 26.35
CA ILE A 313 4.10 -2.92 27.09
C ILE A 313 4.77 -2.38 28.36
N SER A 314 5.51 -1.29 28.22
CA SER A 314 6.19 -0.65 29.36
C SER A 314 5.26 0.30 30.13
N SER A 315 5.51 0.50 31.42
CA SER A 315 4.78 1.48 32.24
C SER A 315 4.86 2.91 31.68
N ARG A 316 5.94 3.24 30.97
CA ARG A 316 6.07 4.52 30.25
C ARG A 316 5.03 4.64 29.13
N ILE A 317 4.90 3.60 28.31
CA ILE A 317 3.93 3.55 27.20
C ILE A 317 2.51 3.58 27.74
N ILE A 318 2.18 2.75 28.74
CA ILE A 318 0.86 2.74 29.38
C ILE A 318 0.51 4.12 29.92
N LYS A 319 1.42 4.75 30.67
CA LYS A 319 1.18 6.08 31.24
C LYS A 319 1.05 7.16 30.15
N ALA A 320 1.77 7.02 29.04
CA ALA A 320 1.71 7.98 27.96
C ALA A 320 0.42 7.86 27.13
N ASP A 321 0.03 6.62 26.84
CA ASP A 321 -1.25 6.27 26.23
C ASP A 321 -2.41 6.86 27.05
N HIS A 322 -2.41 6.68 28.37
CA HIS A 322 -3.43 7.26 29.26
C HIS A 322 -3.43 8.80 29.33
N ARG A 323 -2.28 9.46 29.10
CA ARG A 323 -2.19 10.93 29.11
C ARG A 323 -2.53 11.56 27.76
N GLY A 324 -2.66 10.77 26.71
CA GLY A 324 -2.75 11.28 25.35
C GLY A 324 -1.44 11.94 24.90
N ASP A 325 -0.29 11.35 25.25
CA ASP A 325 1.03 11.85 24.82
C ASP A 325 1.90 10.72 24.25
N LEU A 326 1.28 9.69 23.65
CA LEU A 326 1.97 8.47 23.20
C LEU A 326 3.23 8.73 22.35
N PHE A 327 3.22 9.73 21.48
CA PHE A 327 4.39 10.08 20.65
C PHE A 327 5.61 10.55 21.46
N ASP A 328 5.43 11.06 22.67
CA ASP A 328 6.55 11.41 23.56
C ASP A 328 7.36 10.17 24.00
N CYS A 329 6.81 8.96 23.86
CA CYS A 329 7.55 7.73 24.11
C CYS A 329 8.77 7.60 23.18
N PHE A 330 8.79 8.26 22.02
CA PHE A 330 9.95 8.28 21.12
C PHE A 330 11.17 8.97 21.71
N LYS A 331 11.08 9.65 22.87
CA LYS A 331 12.28 10.07 23.65
C LYS A 331 13.12 8.87 24.10
N SER A 332 12.50 7.69 24.29
CA SER A 332 13.14 6.45 24.72
C SER A 332 13.94 5.78 23.59
N ARG A 333 15.27 5.69 23.72
CA ARG A 333 16.13 4.92 22.79
C ARG A 333 15.70 3.46 22.71
N GLY A 334 15.34 2.85 23.85
CA GLY A 334 14.91 1.47 23.90
C GLY A 334 13.67 1.20 23.05
N LEU A 335 12.69 2.10 23.08
CA LEU A 335 11.49 1.96 22.25
C LEU A 335 11.83 2.06 20.77
N ARG A 336 12.62 3.06 20.38
CA ARG A 336 13.06 3.22 18.98
C ARG A 336 13.78 1.98 18.47
N GLN A 337 14.68 1.41 19.28
CA GLN A 337 15.39 0.17 18.92
C GLN A 337 14.43 -1.02 18.85
N SER A 338 13.50 -1.16 19.79
CA SER A 338 12.51 -2.24 19.75
C SER A 338 11.66 -2.19 18.49
N LEU A 339 11.16 -1.01 18.08
CA LEU A 339 10.39 -0.85 16.85
C LEU A 339 11.24 -1.13 15.60
N ALA A 340 12.49 -0.66 15.57
CA ALA A 340 13.41 -0.91 14.47
C ALA A 340 13.71 -2.41 14.30
N ASN A 341 13.88 -3.15 15.41
CA ASN A 341 14.17 -4.58 15.38
C ASN A 341 13.02 -5.44 14.84
N LEU A 342 11.78 -4.93 14.81
CA LEU A 342 10.66 -5.64 14.20
C LEU A 342 10.73 -5.63 12.66
N CYS A 343 11.58 -4.77 12.07
CA CYS A 343 11.77 -4.64 10.62
C CYS A 343 10.45 -4.45 9.85
N LEU A 344 9.51 -3.69 10.42
CA LEU A 344 8.16 -3.49 9.89
C LEU A 344 8.02 -2.25 8.98
N LEU A 345 9.00 -1.36 9.01
CA LEU A 345 9.02 -0.18 8.14
C LEU A 345 9.80 -0.50 6.86
N PRO A 346 9.38 0.03 5.71
CA PRO A 346 10.17 -0.11 4.49
C PRO A 346 11.53 0.55 4.69
N GLN A 347 12.59 -0.09 4.19
CA GLN A 347 13.91 0.51 4.22
C GLN A 347 13.96 1.62 3.18
N VAL A 348 14.21 2.85 3.61
CA VAL A 348 14.46 3.97 2.69
C VAL A 348 15.76 3.67 1.95
N GLN A 349 15.67 3.28 0.67
CA GLN A 349 16.84 3.18 -0.20
C GLN A 349 17.41 4.58 -0.40
N GLY A 350 18.45 4.94 0.36
CA GLY A 350 19.14 6.21 0.15
C GLY A 350 19.76 6.85 1.40
N GLN A 351 20.48 6.10 2.23
CA GLN A 351 21.52 6.66 3.11
C GLN A 351 22.67 5.66 3.29
N ILE A 352 23.27 5.25 2.17
CA ILE A 352 24.65 4.77 2.16
C ILE A 352 25.34 5.49 1.01
N SER A 353 26.00 6.60 1.33
CA SER A 353 27.09 7.19 0.55
C SER A 353 28.03 7.87 1.51
#